data_AF-A0A496RES0-F1
#
_entry.id   AF-A0A496RES0-F1
#
_cell.length_a   1.000
_cell.length_b   1.000
_cell.length_c   1.000
_cell.angle_alpha   90.00
_cell.angle_beta   90.00
_cell.angle_gamma   90.00
#
_symmetry.space_group_name_H-M   'P 1'
#
loop_
_entity.id
_entity.type
_entity.pdbx_description
1 polymer ?
#
loop_
_entity_poly.entity_id
_entity_poly.type
_entity_poly.pdbx_seq_one_letter_code
_entity_poly.pdbx_strand_id
1 'polypeptide(L)'
;TYRKVLDSIKYLGWTDKEIDFMVQKSKYARYLRAYRELIGDVDRMVTLSEYSPKARDFALGQLYKMIDALPIDEETKEVLKEMWTQFIRVKPVISEVKRYITDLINLYVEGLISDLDFEKELESLKKWGLSDDEIMFYKAIAGARKARKLRIPVIYRE
;
A
#
# COMPACT_ATOMS: atom_id res chain seq x y z
N THR A 1 -12.20 -40.69 4.47
CA THR A 1 -12.31 -39.40 5.20
C THR A 1 -11.01 -39.12 5.91
N TYR A 2 -10.63 -37.85 6.12
CA TYR A 2 -9.38 -37.48 6.81
C TYR A 2 -9.20 -38.18 8.17
N ARG A 3 -10.28 -38.33 8.95
CA ARG A 3 -10.26 -39.10 10.21
C ARG A 3 -9.83 -40.56 10.03
N LYS A 4 -10.35 -41.27 9.01
CA LYS A 4 -9.99 -42.67 8.73
C LYS A 4 -8.49 -42.83 8.44
N VAL A 5 -7.86 -41.81 7.84
CA VAL A 5 -6.40 -41.80 7.63
C VAL A 5 -5.66 -41.61 8.96
N LEU A 6 -6.14 -40.73 9.84
CA LEU A 6 -5.56 -40.55 11.16
C LEU A 6 -5.81 -41.73 12.12
N ASP A 7 -6.90 -42.48 11.94
CA ASP A 7 -7.11 -43.71 12.71
C ASP A 7 -6.03 -44.76 12.38
N SER A 8 -5.44 -44.71 11.18
CA SER A 8 -4.36 -45.63 10.80
C SER A 8 -3.07 -45.41 11.59
N ILE A 9 -2.86 -44.26 12.25
CA ILE A 9 -1.63 -44.01 13.03
C ILE A 9 -1.78 -44.39 14.50
N LYS A 10 -2.93 -44.93 14.94
CA LYS A 10 -3.12 -45.41 16.32
C LYS A 10 -2.13 -46.50 16.73
N TYR A 11 -1.68 -47.34 15.79
CA TYR A 11 -0.67 -48.38 16.09
C TYR A 11 0.68 -47.79 16.52
N LEU A 12 0.94 -46.50 16.20
CA LEU A 12 2.13 -45.77 16.64
C LEU A 12 1.97 -45.16 18.05
N GLY A 13 0.88 -45.46 18.77
CA GLY A 13 0.64 -45.00 20.14
C GLY A 13 -0.21 -43.73 20.27
N TRP A 14 -0.80 -43.24 19.18
CA TRP A 14 -1.67 -42.05 19.20
C TRP A 14 -3.04 -42.36 19.80
N THR A 15 -3.49 -41.48 20.70
CA THR A 15 -4.79 -41.55 21.37
C THR A 15 -5.91 -40.91 20.53
N ASP A 16 -7.16 -41.25 20.84
CA ASP A 16 -8.33 -40.63 20.21
C ASP A 16 -8.36 -39.10 20.40
N LYS A 17 -7.92 -38.61 21.56
CA LYS A 17 -7.88 -37.16 21.86
C LYS A 17 -6.89 -36.44 20.96
N GLU A 18 -5.73 -37.03 20.68
CA GLU A 18 -4.73 -36.43 19.80
C GLU A 18 -5.19 -36.45 18.34
N ILE A 19 -5.87 -37.53 17.92
CA ILE A 19 -6.51 -37.60 16.61
C ILE A 19 -7.58 -36.52 16.46
N ASP A 20 -8.41 -36.31 17.48
CA ASP A 20 -9.40 -35.23 17.50
C ASP A 20 -8.74 -33.86 17.39
N PHE A 21 -7.65 -33.62 18.12
CA PHE A 21 -6.87 -32.40 18.03
C PHE A 21 -6.30 -32.18 16.61
N MET A 22 -5.76 -33.22 15.98
CA MET A 22 -5.28 -33.16 14.59
C MET A 22 -6.39 -32.86 13.59
N VAL A 23 -7.59 -33.41 13.79
CA VAL A 23 -8.77 -33.08 12.98
C VAL A 23 -9.14 -31.60 13.16
N GLN A 24 -9.14 -31.07 14.39
CA GLN A 24 -9.43 -29.65 14.63
C GLN A 24 -8.37 -28.74 14.01
N LYS A 25 -7.08 -29.06 14.17
CA LYS A 25 -5.97 -28.35 13.51
C LYS A 25 -6.17 -28.31 11.99
N SER A 26 -6.55 -29.43 11.38
CA SER A 26 -6.84 -29.51 9.95
C SER A 26 -8.02 -28.62 9.54
N LYS A 27 -9.09 -28.53 10.36
CA LYS A 27 -10.20 -27.60 10.11
C LYS A 27 -9.72 -26.16 10.09
N TYR A 28 -8.97 -25.72 11.09
CA TYR A 28 -8.41 -24.37 11.14
C TYR A 28 -7.45 -24.09 9.97
N ALA A 29 -6.62 -25.06 9.58
CA ALA A 29 -5.74 -24.92 8.42
C ALA A 29 -6.53 -24.71 7.12
N ARG A 30 -7.68 -25.38 6.95
CA ARG A 30 -8.57 -25.15 5.80
C ARG A 30 -9.22 -23.77 5.84
N TYR A 31 -9.66 -23.31 7.01
CA TYR A 31 -10.20 -21.95 7.16
C TYR A 31 -9.15 -20.88 6.84
N LEU A 32 -7.94 -21.04 7.35
CA LEU A 32 -6.81 -20.17 7.04
C LEU A 32 -6.50 -20.17 5.54
N ARG A 33 -6.51 -21.34 4.89
CA ARG A 33 -6.32 -21.42 3.43
C ARG A 33 -7.43 -20.69 2.69
N ALA A 34 -8.70 -20.99 2.98
CA ALA A 34 -9.83 -20.32 2.34
C ALA A 34 -9.76 -18.79 2.52
N TYR A 35 -9.39 -18.33 3.72
CA TYR A 35 -9.17 -16.92 4.00
C TYR A 35 -8.07 -16.33 3.11
N ARG A 36 -6.90 -16.97 3.02
CA ARG A 36 -5.77 -16.49 2.20
C ARG A 36 -6.05 -16.52 0.70
N GLU A 37 -6.80 -17.49 0.21
CA GLU A 37 -7.14 -17.60 -1.22
C GLU A 37 -8.23 -16.59 -1.63
N LEU A 38 -9.23 -16.38 -0.76
CA LEU A 38 -10.41 -15.57 -1.10
C LEU A 38 -10.23 -14.09 -0.75
N ILE A 39 -9.77 -13.80 0.48
CA ILE A 39 -9.58 -12.44 0.99
C ILE A 39 -8.16 -11.97 0.69
N GLY A 40 -7.15 -12.82 0.92
CA GLY A 40 -5.75 -12.49 0.69
C GLY A 40 -5.00 -11.97 1.91
N ASP A 41 -3.76 -11.56 1.63
CA ASP A 41 -2.98 -10.69 2.48
C ASP A 41 -3.36 -9.21 2.24
N VAL A 42 -2.74 -8.32 3.03
CA VAL A 42 -2.98 -6.88 2.93
C VAL A 42 -2.66 -6.37 1.51
N ASP A 43 -1.58 -6.83 0.89
CA ASP A 43 -1.18 -6.42 -0.47
C ASP A 43 -2.23 -6.78 -1.52
N ARG A 44 -2.81 -7.99 -1.47
CA ARG A 44 -3.90 -8.38 -2.36
C ARG A 44 -5.15 -7.52 -2.13
N MET A 45 -5.50 -7.26 -0.87
CA MET A 45 -6.63 -6.38 -0.53
C MET A 45 -6.42 -4.95 -1.05
N VAL A 46 -5.20 -4.43 -0.93
CA VAL A 46 -4.86 -3.11 -1.46
C VAL A 46 -4.94 -3.12 -3.00
N THR A 47 -4.46 -4.16 -3.66
CA THR A 47 -4.55 -4.26 -5.12
C THR A 47 -6.01 -4.26 -5.59
N LEU A 48 -6.91 -4.96 -4.89
CA LEU A 48 -8.35 -4.92 -5.20
C LEU A 48 -8.96 -3.53 -4.95
N SER A 49 -8.45 -2.78 -3.97
CA SER A 49 -8.93 -1.44 -3.65
C SER A 49 -8.72 -0.41 -4.78
N GLU A 50 -7.74 -0.64 -5.66
CA GLU A 50 -7.48 0.21 -6.83
C GLU A 50 -8.67 0.25 -7.80
N TYR A 51 -9.38 -0.87 -7.94
CA TYR A 51 -10.41 -1.05 -8.97
C TYR A 51 -11.83 -0.79 -8.46
N SER A 52 -12.04 -0.66 -7.15
CA SER A 52 -13.37 -0.49 -6.59
C SER A 52 -13.37 0.25 -5.25
N PRO A 53 -14.14 1.36 -5.12
CA PRO A 53 -14.35 2.00 -3.82
C PRO A 53 -14.88 1.04 -2.76
N LYS A 54 -15.76 0.10 -3.15
CA LYS A 54 -16.29 -0.93 -2.24
C LYS A 54 -15.21 -1.89 -1.76
N ALA A 55 -14.28 -2.28 -2.64
CA ALA A 55 -13.14 -3.11 -2.25
C ALA A 55 -12.20 -2.36 -1.31
N ARG A 56 -12.03 -1.04 -1.49
CA ARG A 56 -11.26 -0.19 -0.58
C ARG A 56 -11.86 -0.15 0.83
N ASP A 57 -13.16 0.10 0.95
CA ASP A 57 -13.83 0.15 2.24
C ASP A 57 -13.79 -1.21 2.95
N PHE A 58 -13.96 -2.30 2.20
CA PHE A 58 -13.81 -3.66 2.70
C PHE A 58 -12.37 -3.95 3.18
N ALA A 59 -11.36 -3.57 2.40
CA ALA A 59 -9.95 -3.76 2.74
C ALA A 59 -9.58 -3.02 4.03
N LEU A 60 -9.98 -1.76 4.17
CA LEU A 60 -9.77 -0.96 5.38
C LEU A 60 -10.44 -1.59 6.60
N GLY A 61 -11.71 -2.00 6.47
CA GLY A 61 -12.43 -2.63 7.57
C GLY A 61 -11.80 -3.96 8.00
N GLN A 62 -11.30 -4.75 7.06
CA GLN A 62 -10.66 -6.02 7.37
C GLN A 62 -9.26 -5.83 7.98
N LEU A 63 -8.51 -4.86 7.47
CA LEU A 63 -7.23 -4.45 8.03
C LEU A 63 -7.37 -4.00 9.49
N TYR A 64 -8.37 -3.17 9.80
CA TYR A 64 -8.57 -2.70 11.17
C TYR A 64 -8.81 -3.86 12.13
N LYS A 65 -9.64 -4.84 11.73
CA LYS A 65 -9.85 -6.07 12.52
C LYS A 65 -8.55 -6.86 12.73
N MET A 66 -7.67 -6.91 11.73
CA MET A 66 -6.37 -7.56 11.88
C MET A 66 -5.47 -6.83 12.88
N ILE A 67 -5.41 -5.49 12.78
CA ILE A 67 -4.60 -4.65 13.68
C ILE A 67 -5.13 -4.73 15.11
N ASP A 68 -6.46 -4.66 15.30
CA ASP A 68 -7.09 -4.73 16.62
C ASP A 68 -6.83 -6.07 17.31
N ALA A 69 -6.66 -7.15 16.55
CA ALA A 69 -6.34 -8.48 17.06
C ALA A 69 -4.86 -8.66 17.45
N LEU A 70 -3.97 -7.72 17.12
CA LEU A 70 -2.55 -7.82 17.48
C LEU A 70 -2.36 -7.58 19.00
N PRO A 71 -1.50 -8.37 19.67
CA PRO A 71 -1.18 -8.20 21.08
C PRO A 71 -0.10 -7.11 21.28
N ILE A 72 -0.39 -5.89 20.81
CA ILE A 72 0.48 -4.70 20.91
C ILE A 72 -0.29 -3.55 21.56
N ASP A 73 0.41 -2.49 21.94
CA ASP A 73 -0.19 -1.30 22.55
C ASP A 73 -1.05 -0.50 21.56
N GLU A 74 -1.98 0.30 22.09
CA GLU A 74 -2.95 1.05 21.28
C GLU A 74 -2.29 2.16 20.45
N GLU A 75 -1.20 2.78 20.92
CA GLU A 75 -0.50 3.81 20.15
C GLU A 75 0.06 3.22 18.86
N THR A 76 0.74 2.07 18.96
CA THR A 76 1.25 1.34 17.78
C THR A 76 0.11 0.92 16.85
N LYS A 77 -1.05 0.49 17.37
CA LYS A 77 -2.21 0.15 16.53
C LYS A 77 -2.72 1.35 15.75
N GLU A 78 -2.83 2.50 16.37
CA GLU A 78 -3.29 3.72 15.70
C GLU A 78 -2.30 4.18 14.62
N VAL A 79 -0.99 4.11 14.88
CA VAL A 79 0.05 4.37 13.87
C VAL A 79 -0.10 3.43 12.67
N LEU A 80 -0.32 2.14 12.90
CA LEU A 80 -0.54 1.17 11.82
C LEU A 80 -1.81 1.47 11.02
N LYS A 81 -2.92 1.80 11.70
CA LYS A 81 -4.19 2.16 11.04
C LYS A 81 -4.01 3.39 10.17
N GLU A 82 -3.34 4.43 10.68
CA GLU A 82 -3.08 5.66 9.94
C GLU A 82 -2.21 5.38 8.69
N MET A 83 -1.06 4.74 8.88
CA MET A 83 -0.11 4.43 7.80
C MET A 83 -0.78 3.67 6.65
N TRP A 84 -1.49 2.60 6.97
CA TRP A 84 -2.17 1.79 5.97
C TRP A 84 -3.36 2.49 5.33
N THR A 85 -4.09 3.33 6.08
CA THR A 85 -5.20 4.12 5.53
C THR A 85 -4.69 5.12 4.50
N GLN A 86 -3.59 5.81 4.81
CA GLN A 86 -2.92 6.70 3.86
C GLN A 86 -2.50 5.94 2.61
N PHE A 87 -1.83 4.78 2.75
CA PHE A 87 -1.39 3.97 1.63
C PHE A 87 -2.55 3.51 0.73
N ILE A 88 -3.58 2.89 1.31
CA ILE A 88 -4.76 2.40 0.58
C ILE A 88 -5.53 3.54 -0.12
N ARG A 89 -5.55 4.75 0.48
CA ARG A 89 -6.18 5.92 -0.13
C ARG A 89 -5.39 6.47 -1.32
N VAL A 90 -4.07 6.52 -1.20
CA VAL A 90 -3.17 7.16 -2.18
C VAL A 90 -2.87 6.25 -3.37
N LYS A 91 -2.67 4.95 -3.14
CA LYS A 91 -2.23 4.01 -4.17
C LYS A 91 -3.08 4.03 -5.46
N PRO A 92 -4.43 4.13 -5.43
CA PRO A 92 -5.24 4.14 -6.64
C PRO A 92 -5.05 5.37 -7.53
N VAL A 93 -4.51 6.48 -7.00
CA VAL A 93 -4.40 7.76 -7.72
C VAL A 93 -2.94 8.19 -7.93
N ILE A 94 -1.97 7.48 -7.35
CA ILE A 94 -0.56 7.90 -7.40
C ILE A 94 -0.01 7.94 -8.83
N SER A 95 -0.54 7.09 -9.71
CA SER A 95 -0.12 7.05 -11.12
C SER A 95 -0.59 8.30 -11.88
N GLU A 96 -1.82 8.74 -11.60
CA GLU A 96 -2.46 9.94 -12.12
C GLU A 96 -1.76 11.19 -11.60
N VAL A 97 -1.39 11.19 -10.32
CA VAL A 97 -0.61 12.27 -9.69
C VAL A 97 0.76 12.39 -10.36
N LYS A 98 1.48 11.29 -10.59
CA LYS A 98 2.77 11.31 -11.29
C LYS A 98 2.65 11.80 -12.74
N ARG A 99 1.58 11.42 -13.43
CA ARG A 99 1.27 11.93 -14.77
C ARG A 99 1.01 13.44 -14.73
N TYR A 100 0.17 13.90 -13.80
CA TYR A 100 -0.10 15.33 -13.61
C TYR A 100 1.16 16.13 -13.29
N ILE A 101 2.06 15.63 -12.43
CA ILE A 101 3.34 16.28 -12.15
C ILE A 101 4.18 16.43 -13.43
N THR A 102 4.17 15.42 -14.30
CA THR A 102 4.89 15.49 -15.58
C THR A 102 4.33 16.60 -16.46
N ASP A 103 3.00 16.70 -16.56
CA ASP A 103 2.34 17.76 -17.33
C ASP A 103 2.61 19.14 -16.72
N LEU A 104 2.55 19.26 -15.38
CA LEU A 104 2.86 20.47 -14.64
C LEU A 104 4.30 20.96 -14.90
N ILE A 105 5.28 20.04 -14.92
CA ILE A 105 6.66 20.34 -15.29
C ILE A 105 6.74 20.85 -16.74
N ASN A 106 5.98 20.27 -17.68
CA ASN A 106 6.00 20.71 -19.07
C ASN A 106 5.41 22.12 -19.21
N LEU A 107 4.27 22.40 -18.57
CA LEU A 107 3.68 23.75 -18.53
C LEU A 107 4.67 24.78 -17.99
N TYR A 108 5.37 24.44 -16.93
CA TYR A 108 6.40 25.28 -16.33
C TYR A 108 7.59 25.54 -17.27
N VAL A 109 8.12 24.48 -17.89
CA VAL A 109 9.22 24.56 -18.86
C VAL A 109 8.81 25.35 -20.10
N GLU A 110 7.53 25.30 -20.46
CA GLU A 110 6.95 26.08 -21.55
C GLU A 110 6.71 27.54 -21.22
N GLY A 111 6.81 27.93 -19.95
CA GLY A 111 6.53 29.30 -19.51
C GLY A 111 5.03 29.62 -19.48
N LEU A 112 4.18 28.58 -19.49
CA LEU A 112 2.72 28.72 -19.41
C LEU A 112 2.23 28.93 -17.97
N ILE A 113 3.07 28.61 -16.98
CA ILE A 113 2.83 28.90 -15.55
C ILE A 113 4.07 29.54 -14.92
N SER A 114 3.85 30.34 -13.87
CA SER A 114 4.93 31.01 -13.14
C SER A 114 5.68 30.04 -12.21
N ASP A 115 6.87 30.45 -11.73
CA ASP A 115 7.60 29.70 -10.69
C ASP A 115 6.71 29.55 -9.43
N LEU A 116 6.01 30.61 -9.03
CA LEU A 116 5.12 30.60 -7.86
C LEU A 116 3.97 29.60 -8.01
N ASP A 117 3.30 29.58 -9.17
CA ASP A 117 2.18 28.66 -9.44
C ASP A 117 2.67 27.22 -9.47
N PHE A 118 3.84 26.98 -10.07
CA PHE A 118 4.47 25.66 -10.11
C PHE A 118 4.77 25.13 -8.71
N GLU A 119 5.38 25.95 -7.85
CA GLU A 119 5.67 25.55 -6.46
C GLU A 119 4.40 25.30 -5.66
N LYS A 120 3.41 26.20 -5.76
CA LYS A 120 2.14 26.07 -5.05
C LYS A 120 1.39 24.79 -5.44
N GLU A 121 1.37 24.46 -6.73
CA GLU A 121 0.73 23.23 -7.21
C GLU A 121 1.45 21.98 -6.68
N LEU A 122 2.79 21.94 -6.72
CA LEU A 122 3.57 20.83 -6.14
C LEU A 122 3.32 20.66 -4.64
N GLU A 123 3.30 21.74 -3.87
CA GLU A 123 2.98 21.71 -2.43
C GLU A 123 1.56 21.17 -2.17
N SER A 124 0.60 21.51 -3.03
CA SER A 124 -0.78 21.02 -2.91
C SER A 124 -0.89 19.49 -3.08
N LEU A 125 0.10 18.86 -3.73
CA LEU A 125 0.13 17.42 -3.98
C LEU A 125 0.63 16.61 -2.78
N LYS A 126 1.17 17.24 -1.72
CA LYS A 126 1.52 16.56 -0.45
C LYS A 126 0.35 15.77 0.14
N LYS A 127 -0.89 16.24 -0.07
CA LYS A 127 -2.11 15.54 0.35
C LYS A 127 -2.30 14.16 -0.31
N TRP A 128 -1.56 13.89 -1.38
CA TRP A 128 -1.52 12.63 -2.11
C TRP A 128 -0.25 11.81 -1.83
N GLY A 129 0.48 12.13 -0.75
CA GLY A 129 1.65 11.36 -0.31
C GLY A 129 2.97 11.81 -0.92
N LEU A 130 3.02 12.98 -1.57
CA LEU A 130 4.28 13.55 -2.04
C LEU A 130 5.13 14.04 -0.85
N SER A 131 6.41 13.68 -0.83
CA SER A 131 7.36 14.16 0.19
C SER A 131 8.04 15.47 -0.21
N ASP A 132 8.66 16.15 0.76
CA ASP A 132 9.52 17.32 0.51
C ASP A 132 10.69 16.99 -0.41
N ASP A 133 11.28 15.80 -0.25
CA ASP A 133 12.37 15.33 -1.11
C ASP A 133 11.89 15.13 -2.54
N GLU A 134 10.72 14.53 -2.75
CA GLU A 134 10.14 14.37 -4.08
C GLU A 134 9.88 15.72 -4.74
N ILE A 135 9.32 16.68 -4.00
CA ILE A 135 9.10 18.05 -4.49
C ILE A 135 10.42 18.71 -4.87
N MET A 136 11.46 18.59 -4.04
CA MET A 136 12.80 19.09 -4.33
C MET A 136 13.33 18.53 -5.66
N PHE A 137 13.21 17.21 -5.88
CA PHE A 137 13.63 16.59 -7.13
C PHE A 137 12.79 17.06 -8.33
N TYR A 138 11.48 17.20 -8.20
CA TYR A 138 10.63 17.72 -9.28
C TYR A 138 11.01 19.15 -9.67
N LYS A 139 11.30 20.02 -8.69
CA LYS A 139 11.82 21.38 -8.95
C LYS A 139 13.16 21.35 -9.67
N ALA A 140 14.09 20.49 -9.25
CA ALA A 140 15.38 20.33 -9.90
C ALA A 140 15.25 19.82 -11.36
N ILE A 141 14.40 18.82 -11.59
CA ILE A 141 14.09 18.29 -12.93
C ILE A 141 13.51 19.40 -13.82
N ALA A 142 12.53 20.16 -13.31
CA ALA A 142 11.90 21.25 -14.02
C ALA A 142 12.90 22.36 -14.39
N GLY A 143 13.75 22.77 -13.44
CA GLY A 143 14.82 23.74 -13.65
C GLY A 143 15.81 23.29 -14.72
N ALA A 144 16.29 22.03 -14.66
CA ALA A 144 17.21 21.49 -15.65
C ALA A 144 16.58 21.41 -17.06
N ARG A 145 15.30 21.04 -17.17
CA ARG A 145 14.56 21.02 -18.44
C ARG A 145 14.38 22.43 -19.01
N LYS A 146 14.05 23.41 -18.17
CA LYS A 146 13.89 24.82 -18.55
C LYS A 146 15.23 25.42 -19.02
N ALA A 147 16.31 25.17 -18.28
CA ALA A 147 17.66 25.59 -18.67
C ALA A 147 18.08 24.97 -20.01
N ARG A 148 17.84 23.67 -20.22
CA ARG A 148 18.08 22.99 -21.50
C ARG A 148 17.32 23.66 -22.65
N LYS A 149 16.02 23.92 -22.47
CA LYS A 149 15.17 24.57 -23.49
C LYS A 149 15.69 25.96 -23.86
N LEU A 150 16.09 26.74 -22.85
CA LEU A 150 16.60 28.10 -23.02
C LEU A 150 18.10 28.16 -23.36
N ARG A 151 18.78 27.01 -23.45
CA ARG A 151 20.24 26.88 -23.64
C ARG A 151 21.05 27.65 -22.57
N ILE A 152 20.56 27.69 -21.35
CA ILE A 152 21.23 28.32 -20.21
C ILE A 152 22.24 27.32 -19.62
N PRO A 153 23.50 27.70 -19.40
CA PRO A 153 24.48 26.85 -18.71
C PRO A 153 24.03 26.52 -17.29
N VAL A 154 24.09 25.24 -16.91
CA VAL A 154 23.80 24.79 -15.53
C VAL A 154 25.12 24.67 -14.78
N ILE A 155 25.27 25.40 -13.68
CA ILE A 155 26.46 25.36 -12.82
C ILE A 155 26.11 24.60 -11.55
N TYR A 156 26.78 23.47 -11.32
CA TYR A 156 26.70 22.73 -10.06
C TYR A 156 27.77 23.27 -9.12
N ARG A 157 27.41 23.55 -7.87
CA ARG A 157 28.38 23.87 -6.83
C ARG A 157 28.95 22.55 -6.28
N GLU A 158 30.28 22.46 -6.24
CA GLU A 158 31.02 21.37 -5.58
C GLU A 158 30.81 21.38 -4.06
#